data_AF-A0AAD6VLJ4-F1
#
_entry.id   AF-A0AAD6VLJ4-F1
#
_cell.length_a   1.000
_cell.length_b   1.000
_cell.length_c   1.000
_cell.angle_alpha   90.00
_cell.angle_beta   90.00
_cell.angle_gamma   90.00
#
_symmetry.space_group_name_H-M   'P 1'
#
loop_
_entity.id
_entity.type
_entity.pdbx_description
1 polymer ?
#
loop_
_entity_poly.entity_id
_entity_poly.type
_entity_poly.pdbx_seq_one_letter_code
_entity_poly.pdbx_strand_id
1 'polypeptide(L)'
;MVLKSRRIVSNVENAPPGLSAAPAHGKSLASRLRSSFRDPARQRRARAARASKNQAENARRKGKGKGSGGANGSGKASASAAKPAATMEFDITAVAAPPESADVEMADADPAPQLARTTKRYVLPRELRRPPFKEVSAETLLSFEPELGDGESSDLPDLEYIRDIMEEMGPGLLRAALSVDIAAPENGLPKQIAITLKDTGSDYPPPTHMLALYRPVAKDAPTARRHVTLVPTHSVVLALHCALLPPFTLRAAAPEYAPADSTGAQLTVPVQPLGLPAPPAFAPLAAFLYTKRADQLLKALLPAPPPAALGSGSGSGSDTERRGFAARLAATYTGQALMDHALRVYGLWQNACVLGVHVDELWDAVALAWDVLLAALAFSTSQEHLVLNRPPSDPTSAHATATPAPEPDPALAREPDAL
;
A
#
# COMPACT_ATOMS: atom_id res chain seq x y z
N MET A 1 7.54 -19.17 11.64
CA MET A 1 8.30 -18.26 12.52
C MET A 1 8.83 -19.12 13.67
N VAL A 2 10.08 -19.59 13.57
CA VAL A 2 10.76 -20.30 14.67
C VAL A 2 11.67 -19.27 15.33
N LEU A 3 11.45 -18.98 16.61
CA LEU A 3 12.21 -18.02 17.39
C LEU A 3 13.61 -18.58 17.69
N LYS A 4 14.64 -18.01 17.05
CA LYS A 4 16.04 -18.18 17.48
C LYS A 4 16.39 -17.10 18.49
N SER A 5 16.77 -17.55 19.68
CA SER A 5 17.31 -16.72 20.76
C SER A 5 18.61 -16.04 20.31
N ARG A 6 18.69 -14.72 20.47
CA ARG A 6 19.93 -13.95 20.34
C ARG A 6 20.17 -13.16 21.62
N ARG A 7 21.31 -13.45 22.25
CA ARG A 7 21.90 -12.68 23.34
C ARG A 7 22.44 -11.37 22.75
N ILE A 8 21.97 -10.23 23.26
CA ILE A 8 22.49 -8.91 22.93
C ILE A 8 23.16 -8.37 24.21
N VAL A 9 24.45 -8.07 24.12
CA VAL A 9 25.19 -7.30 25.13
C VAL A 9 25.18 -5.86 24.64
N SER A 10 24.57 -4.95 25.40
CA SER A 10 24.54 -3.52 25.06
C SER A 10 25.58 -2.77 25.89
N ASN A 11 26.60 -2.22 25.21
CA ASN A 11 27.47 -1.17 25.75
C ASN A 11 26.74 0.17 25.64
N VAL A 12 25.76 0.42 26.51
CA VAL A 12 25.13 1.74 26.68
C VAL A 12 25.57 2.29 28.02
N GLU A 13 26.31 3.39 27.98
CA GLU A 13 26.79 4.10 29.16
C GLU A 13 25.62 4.62 30.01
N ASN A 14 25.74 4.46 31.33
CA ASN A 14 24.79 4.90 32.34
C ASN A 14 24.67 6.42 32.35
N ALA A 15 23.55 6.96 31.89
CA ALA A 15 23.07 8.27 32.32
C ALA A 15 22.37 8.14 33.69
N PRO A 16 22.55 9.09 34.62
CA PRO A 16 21.92 9.02 35.93
C PRO A 16 20.38 9.07 35.82
N PRO A 17 19.64 8.41 36.73
CA PRO A 17 18.19 8.36 36.69
C PRO A 17 17.62 9.76 36.98
N GLY A 18 17.21 10.45 35.92
CA GLY A 18 16.35 11.62 36.03
C GLY A 18 15.01 11.22 36.64
N LEU A 19 14.52 12.05 37.56
CA LEU A 19 13.27 11.94 38.29
C LEU A 19 12.14 11.32 37.42
N SER A 20 11.59 10.22 37.92
CA SER A 20 10.46 9.48 37.35
C SER A 20 9.33 10.43 36.94
N ALA A 21 9.20 10.64 35.62
CA ALA A 21 7.98 11.16 35.04
C ALA A 21 6.92 10.07 35.18
N ALA A 22 5.78 10.39 35.80
CA ALA A 22 4.62 9.52 35.80
C ALA A 22 4.34 9.05 34.36
N PRO A 23 3.99 7.78 34.14
CA PRO A 23 3.74 7.27 32.80
C PRO A 23 2.70 8.17 32.13
N ALA A 24 3.04 8.71 30.96
CA ALA A 24 2.22 9.65 30.20
C ALA A 24 1.00 8.96 29.54
N HIS A 25 0.29 8.15 30.31
CA HIS A 25 -0.99 7.55 29.96
C HIS A 25 -2.01 8.70 29.81
N GLY A 26 -2.52 8.90 28.60
CA GLY A 26 -3.67 9.78 28.36
C GLY A 26 -3.48 10.92 27.37
N LYS A 27 -2.28 11.15 26.80
CA LYS A 27 -2.16 12.12 25.70
C LYS A 27 -2.74 11.51 24.42
N SER A 28 -3.82 12.11 23.92
CA SER A 28 -4.41 11.78 22.62
C SER A 28 -3.36 11.82 21.51
N LEU A 29 -3.59 11.09 20.42
CA LEU A 29 -2.72 11.14 19.26
C LEU A 29 -2.57 12.58 18.75
N ALA A 30 -3.67 13.34 18.73
CA ALA A 30 -3.62 14.75 18.39
C ALA A 30 -2.83 15.60 19.37
N SER A 31 -2.89 15.34 20.69
CA SER A 31 -2.01 16.02 21.66
C SER A 31 -0.53 15.77 21.36
N ARG A 32 -0.17 14.55 20.96
CA ARG A 32 1.20 14.21 20.54
C ARG A 32 1.60 14.92 19.24
N LEU A 33 0.70 14.93 18.25
CA LEU A 33 0.90 15.68 17.01
C LEU A 33 1.08 17.18 17.30
N ARG A 34 0.26 17.78 18.16
CA ARG A 34 0.40 19.17 18.63
C ARG A 34 1.71 19.43 19.33
N SER A 35 2.15 18.53 20.21
CA SER A 35 3.46 18.66 20.86
C SER A 35 4.60 18.62 19.86
N SER A 36 4.47 17.83 18.79
CA SER A 36 5.43 17.83 17.70
C SER A 36 5.37 19.08 16.83
N PHE A 37 4.18 19.66 16.57
CA PHE A 37 4.05 20.91 15.80
C PHE A 37 4.85 22.04 16.46
N ARG A 38 5.02 21.97 17.80
CA ARG A 38 5.76 22.96 18.59
C ARG A 38 7.28 22.72 18.68
N ASP A 39 7.81 21.66 18.08
CA ASP A 39 9.26 21.41 18.03
C ASP A 39 9.88 22.01 16.74
N PRO A 40 10.51 23.21 16.81
CA PRO A 40 11.09 23.87 15.64
C PRO A 40 12.26 23.07 15.05
N ALA A 41 12.97 22.25 15.83
CA ALA A 41 14.07 21.43 15.32
C ALA A 41 13.54 20.29 14.46
N ARG A 42 12.42 19.67 14.86
CA ARG A 42 11.74 18.66 14.04
C ARG A 42 11.17 19.28 12.76
N GLN A 43 10.58 20.47 12.84
CA GLN A 43 10.08 21.18 11.66
C GLN A 43 11.21 21.51 10.66
N ARG A 44 12.38 21.96 11.13
CA ARG A 44 13.55 22.20 10.27
C ARG A 44 14.06 20.93 9.59
N ARG A 45 14.13 19.81 10.31
CA ARG A 45 14.54 18.50 9.75
C ARG A 45 13.56 18.01 8.69
N ALA A 46 12.25 18.10 8.94
CA ALA A 46 11.23 17.74 7.97
C ALA A 46 11.37 18.57 6.68
N ARG A 47 11.52 19.89 6.80
CA ARG A 47 11.75 20.79 5.65
C ARG A 47 13.01 20.43 4.85
N ALA A 48 14.11 20.09 5.53
CA ALA A 48 15.35 19.67 4.87
C ALA A 48 15.19 18.33 4.12
N ALA A 49 14.53 17.34 4.73
CA ALA A 49 14.23 16.06 4.10
C ALA A 49 13.34 16.24 2.84
N ARG A 50 12.35 17.14 2.91
CA ARG A 50 11.52 17.49 1.76
C ARG A 50 12.28 18.17 0.64
N ALA A 51 13.19 19.09 0.95
CA ALA A 51 14.01 19.71 -0.09
C ALA A 51 14.76 18.64 -0.90
N SER A 52 15.25 17.59 -0.25
CA SER A 52 15.86 16.44 -0.91
C SER A 52 14.85 15.58 -1.69
N LYS A 53 13.70 15.23 -1.09
CA LYS A 53 12.66 14.42 -1.75
C LYS A 53 12.09 15.12 -2.98
N ASN A 54 11.76 16.41 -2.87
CA ASN A 54 11.24 17.21 -3.98
C ASN A 54 12.30 17.44 -5.07
N GLN A 55 13.59 17.54 -4.73
CA GLN A 55 14.66 17.55 -5.74
C GLN A 55 14.72 16.23 -6.51
N ALA A 56 14.64 15.09 -5.81
CA ALA A 56 14.63 13.77 -6.44
C ALA A 56 13.36 13.57 -7.29
N GLU A 57 12.19 13.99 -6.81
CA GLU A 57 10.93 13.89 -7.53
C GLU A 57 10.89 14.85 -8.73
N ASN A 58 11.36 16.08 -8.60
CA ASN A 58 11.48 17.00 -9.73
C ASN A 58 12.49 16.50 -10.77
N ALA A 59 13.58 15.84 -10.36
CA ALA A 59 14.47 15.16 -11.29
C ALA A 59 13.74 14.04 -12.05
N ARG A 60 12.89 13.26 -11.36
CA ARG A 60 12.03 12.24 -11.97
C ARG A 60 10.98 12.82 -12.93
N ARG A 61 10.28 13.89 -12.53
CA ARG A 61 9.25 14.56 -13.34
C ARG A 61 9.85 15.25 -14.57
N LYS A 62 11.00 15.93 -14.42
CA LYS A 62 11.73 16.52 -15.56
C LYS A 62 12.20 15.46 -16.57
N GLY A 63 12.49 14.24 -16.12
CA GLY A 63 12.76 13.12 -17.01
C GLY A 63 11.53 12.60 -17.78
N LYS A 64 10.31 12.85 -17.29
CA LYS A 64 9.07 12.22 -17.80
C LYS A 64 8.13 13.17 -18.56
N GLY A 65 8.27 14.49 -18.41
CA GLY A 65 7.25 15.47 -18.83
C GLY A 65 7.44 16.20 -20.16
N LYS A 66 8.52 16.01 -20.92
CA LYS A 66 8.84 16.87 -22.09
C LYS A 66 8.47 16.26 -23.46
N GLY A 67 7.34 15.57 -23.56
CA GLY A 67 6.95 14.81 -24.77
C GLY A 67 5.53 15.00 -25.32
N SER A 68 4.74 15.97 -24.85
CA SER A 68 3.34 16.10 -25.28
C SER A 68 2.89 17.56 -25.32
N GLY A 69 3.18 18.26 -26.41
CA GLY A 69 2.73 19.64 -26.63
C GLY A 69 3.27 20.23 -27.93
N GLY A 70 3.02 19.57 -29.06
CA GLY A 70 3.42 20.04 -30.38
C GLY A 70 2.39 19.63 -31.43
N ALA A 71 1.32 20.41 -31.55
CA ALA A 71 0.37 20.32 -32.64
C ALA A 71 0.75 21.34 -33.73
N ASN A 72 1.32 20.85 -34.83
CA ASN A 72 0.96 21.19 -36.22
C ASN A 72 2.08 20.76 -37.16
N GLY A 73 1.83 19.70 -37.93
CA GLY A 73 2.76 19.20 -38.94
C GLY A 73 2.13 18.05 -39.71
N SER A 74 1.37 18.39 -40.74
CA SER A 74 0.81 17.46 -41.71
C SER A 74 1.93 16.73 -42.47
N GLY A 75 2.11 15.44 -42.19
CA GLY A 75 3.00 14.55 -42.93
C GLY A 75 2.43 13.14 -42.95
N LYS A 76 1.85 12.75 -44.09
CA LYS A 76 1.32 11.42 -44.37
C LYS A 76 2.44 10.38 -44.42
N ALA A 77 2.08 9.14 -44.05
CA ALA A 77 2.76 7.86 -44.25
C ALA A 77 3.77 7.41 -43.16
N SER A 78 3.34 6.47 -42.31
CA SER A 78 4.18 5.36 -41.81
C SER A 78 3.31 4.29 -41.12
N ALA A 79 3.82 3.06 -41.14
CA ALA A 79 3.13 1.79 -40.92
C ALA A 79 2.34 1.67 -39.60
N SER A 80 1.20 0.95 -39.66
CA SER A 80 0.37 0.60 -38.52
C SER A 80 1.10 -0.34 -37.56
N ALA A 81 1.87 0.21 -36.62
CA ALA A 81 2.37 -0.55 -35.48
C ALA A 81 1.15 -1.05 -34.68
N ALA A 82 0.97 -2.37 -34.64
CA ALA A 82 -0.13 -3.00 -33.91
C ALA A 82 -0.07 -2.59 -32.43
N LYS A 83 -1.14 -1.96 -31.95
CA LYS A 83 -1.29 -1.55 -30.55
C LYS A 83 -1.10 -2.78 -29.65
N PRO A 84 -0.18 -2.77 -28.68
CA PRO A 84 0.06 -3.93 -27.83
C PRO A 84 -1.23 -4.35 -27.11
N ALA A 85 -1.47 -5.66 -27.04
CA ALA A 85 -2.65 -6.22 -26.39
C ALA A 85 -2.73 -5.76 -24.92
N ALA A 86 -3.94 -5.33 -24.51
CA ALA A 86 -4.21 -4.78 -23.18
C ALA A 86 -4.28 -5.86 -22.08
N THR A 87 -4.44 -7.13 -22.48
CA THR A 87 -4.61 -8.28 -21.60
C THR A 87 -3.63 -9.39 -21.97
N MET A 88 -3.29 -10.22 -20.98
CA MET A 88 -2.53 -11.46 -21.13
C MET A 88 -3.40 -12.63 -20.72
N GLU A 89 -3.22 -13.75 -21.41
CA GLU A 89 -4.00 -14.97 -21.18
C GLU A 89 -3.07 -16.09 -20.77
N PHE A 90 -3.38 -16.74 -19.65
CA PHE A 90 -2.58 -17.81 -19.08
C PHE A 90 -3.43 -19.07 -18.91
N ASP A 91 -2.93 -20.19 -19.43
CA ASP A 91 -3.52 -21.51 -19.21
C ASP A 91 -2.78 -22.19 -18.06
N ILE A 92 -3.43 -22.28 -16.91
CA ILE A 92 -2.83 -22.84 -15.69
C ILE A 92 -3.38 -24.23 -15.45
N THR A 93 -2.50 -25.21 -15.53
CA THR A 93 -2.82 -26.61 -15.25
C THR A 93 -2.54 -26.91 -13.78
N ALA A 94 -3.59 -27.20 -13.02
CA ALA A 94 -3.48 -27.71 -11.66
C ALA A 94 -3.49 -29.24 -11.70
N VAL A 95 -2.55 -29.85 -10.98
CA VAL A 95 -2.57 -31.29 -10.68
C VAL A 95 -3.29 -31.43 -9.35
N ALA A 96 -4.37 -32.22 -9.31
CA ALA A 96 -5.07 -32.48 -8.06
C ALA A 96 -4.08 -33.05 -7.04
N ALA A 97 -4.08 -32.51 -5.82
CA ALA A 97 -3.31 -33.10 -4.74
C ALA A 97 -3.77 -34.56 -4.58
N PRO A 98 -2.84 -35.53 -4.47
CA PRO A 98 -3.23 -36.89 -4.16
C PRO A 98 -4.09 -36.85 -2.88
N PRO A 99 -5.20 -37.60 -2.83
CA PRO A 99 -6.00 -37.65 -1.61
C PRO A 99 -5.06 -37.98 -0.45
N GLU A 100 -5.17 -37.23 0.65
CA GLU A 100 -4.43 -37.54 1.89
C GLU A 100 -4.62 -39.03 2.14
N SER A 101 -3.51 -39.77 2.20
CA SER A 101 -3.48 -41.22 2.20
C SER A 101 -4.43 -41.76 3.27
N ALA A 102 -5.63 -42.14 2.85
CA ALA A 102 -6.53 -42.93 3.65
C ALA A 102 -5.79 -44.24 3.93
N ASP A 103 -5.76 -44.64 5.19
CA ASP A 103 -5.02 -45.80 5.70
C ASP A 103 -5.24 -47.01 4.76
N VAL A 104 -4.20 -47.37 4.01
CA VAL A 104 -4.31 -48.31 2.89
C VAL A 104 -4.25 -49.72 3.44
N GLU A 105 -5.40 -50.38 3.52
CA GLU A 105 -5.49 -51.83 3.68
C GLU A 105 -4.73 -52.52 2.52
N MET A 106 -3.92 -53.53 2.85
CA MET A 106 -3.04 -54.28 1.93
C MET A 106 -3.84 -55.13 0.93
N ALA A 107 -4.50 -54.49 -0.03
CA ALA A 107 -5.11 -55.14 -1.19
C ALA A 107 -4.14 -55.12 -2.39
N ASP A 108 -4.30 -56.10 -3.29
CA ASP A 108 -3.46 -56.27 -4.48
C ASP A 108 -3.39 -54.98 -5.33
N ALA A 109 -2.20 -54.70 -5.86
CA ALA A 109 -1.86 -53.42 -6.48
C ALA A 109 -2.61 -53.16 -7.79
N ASP A 110 -3.74 -52.44 -7.71
CA ASP A 110 -4.39 -51.86 -8.88
C ASP A 110 -3.48 -50.80 -9.55
N PRO A 111 -3.56 -50.63 -10.88
CA PRO A 111 -2.76 -49.62 -11.59
C PRO A 111 -3.04 -48.23 -11.02
N ALA A 112 -1.97 -47.55 -10.61
CA ALA A 112 -2.05 -46.26 -9.93
C ALA A 112 -2.97 -45.28 -10.69
N PRO A 113 -4.01 -44.71 -10.03
CA PRO A 113 -4.94 -43.81 -10.70
C PRO A 113 -4.19 -42.59 -11.24
N GLN A 114 -4.36 -42.31 -12.53
CA GLN A 114 -3.80 -41.11 -13.14
C GLN A 114 -4.42 -39.88 -12.48
N LEU A 115 -3.58 -39.04 -11.86
CA LEU A 115 -4.03 -37.80 -11.24
C LEU A 115 -4.72 -36.91 -12.28
N ALA A 116 -5.99 -36.59 -12.03
CA ALA A 116 -6.75 -35.70 -12.89
C ALA A 116 -6.07 -34.33 -12.97
N ARG A 117 -5.88 -33.84 -14.20
CA ARG A 117 -5.35 -32.51 -14.48
C ARG A 117 -6.49 -31.59 -14.93
N THR A 118 -6.60 -30.44 -14.30
CA THR A 118 -7.59 -29.42 -14.69
C THR A 118 -6.86 -28.17 -15.15
N THR A 119 -7.11 -27.75 -16.39
CA THR A 119 -6.56 -26.50 -16.93
C THR A 119 -7.61 -25.40 -16.85
N LYS A 120 -7.26 -24.27 -16.26
CA LYS A 120 -8.11 -23.07 -16.18
C LYS A 120 -7.42 -21.92 -16.91
N ARG A 121 -8.17 -21.24 -17.78
CA ARG A 121 -7.72 -20.06 -18.51
C ARG A 121 -8.02 -18.80 -17.70
N TYR A 122 -7.00 -17.96 -17.52
CA TYR A 122 -7.10 -16.68 -16.82
C TYR A 122 -6.76 -15.54 -17.77
N VAL A 123 -7.57 -14.47 -17.75
CA VAL A 123 -7.31 -13.24 -18.50
C VAL A 123 -6.94 -12.15 -17.50
N LEU A 124 -5.70 -11.70 -17.53
CA LEU A 124 -5.17 -10.67 -16.63
C LEU A 124 -4.85 -9.38 -17.40
N PRO A 125 -5.07 -8.20 -16.80
CA PRO A 125 -4.63 -6.95 -17.40
C PRO A 125 -3.09 -6.91 -17.47
N ARG A 126 -2.56 -6.42 -18.59
CA ARG A 126 -1.10 -6.28 -18.74
C ARG A 126 -0.50 -5.30 -17.74
N GLU A 127 -1.21 -4.21 -17.47
CA GLU A 127 -0.79 -3.17 -16.55
C GLU A 127 -1.94 -2.81 -15.60
N LEU A 128 -1.60 -2.58 -14.33
CA LEU A 128 -2.52 -2.07 -13.33
C LEU A 128 -2.47 -0.54 -13.34
N ARG A 129 -3.45 0.09 -13.99
CA ARG A 129 -3.50 1.56 -14.09
C ARG A 129 -3.71 2.19 -12.73
N ARG A 130 -2.95 3.25 -12.46
CA ARG A 130 -3.14 4.11 -11.28
C ARG A 130 -4.41 4.96 -11.47
N PRO A 131 -5.28 5.08 -10.45
CA PRO A 131 -6.40 6.01 -10.50
C PRO A 131 -5.91 7.46 -10.55
N PRO A 132 -6.71 8.40 -11.06
CA PRO A 132 -6.36 9.82 -11.04
C PRO A 132 -6.09 10.30 -9.61
N PHE A 133 -5.17 11.24 -9.45
CA PHE A 133 -4.87 11.82 -8.15
C PHE A 133 -6.12 12.50 -7.57
N LYS A 134 -6.44 12.16 -6.34
CA LYS A 134 -7.37 12.90 -5.50
C LYS A 134 -6.69 13.18 -4.17
N GLU A 135 -6.50 14.46 -3.87
CA GLU A 135 -5.96 14.86 -2.58
C GLU A 135 -6.99 14.65 -1.46
N VAL A 136 -6.50 14.32 -0.26
CA VAL A 136 -7.33 14.24 0.94
C VAL A 136 -7.69 15.65 1.37
N SER A 137 -8.98 15.96 1.48
CA SER A 137 -9.39 17.29 1.92
C SER A 137 -9.09 17.52 3.40
N ALA A 138 -8.71 18.74 3.74
CA ALA A 138 -8.50 19.20 5.10
C ALA A 138 -9.75 18.97 5.97
N GLU A 139 -10.93 19.26 5.43
CA GLU A 139 -12.23 19.03 6.08
C GLU A 139 -12.44 17.56 6.43
N THR A 140 -12.12 16.65 5.51
CA THR A 140 -12.16 15.21 5.78
C THR A 140 -11.26 14.89 6.98
N LEU A 141 -10.01 15.35 6.99
CA LEU A 141 -9.10 15.07 8.11
C LEU A 141 -9.61 15.63 9.45
N LEU A 142 -10.16 16.85 9.47
CA LEU A 142 -10.76 17.45 10.67
C LEU A 142 -12.01 16.69 11.15
N SER A 143 -12.78 16.08 10.25
CA SER A 143 -13.92 15.24 10.65
C SER A 143 -13.49 14.00 11.43
N PHE A 144 -12.28 13.49 11.17
CA PHE A 144 -11.70 12.35 11.88
C PHE A 144 -11.03 12.73 13.19
N GLU A 145 -10.30 13.84 13.17
CA GLU A 145 -9.52 14.31 14.30
C GLU A 145 -9.66 15.84 14.42
N PRO A 146 -10.78 16.33 14.99
CA PRO A 146 -11.04 17.78 15.11
C PRO A 146 -9.96 18.52 15.92
N GLU A 147 -9.33 17.77 16.81
CA GLU A 147 -8.23 18.21 17.66
C GLU A 147 -6.95 18.58 16.87
N LEU A 148 -6.84 18.24 15.59
CA LEU A 148 -5.75 18.71 14.73
C LEU A 148 -5.89 20.19 14.36
N GLY A 149 -7.11 20.75 14.40
CA GLY A 149 -7.32 22.18 14.22
C GLY A 149 -6.90 22.95 15.47
N ASP A 150 -6.22 24.07 15.28
CA ASP A 150 -5.75 24.92 16.36
C ASP A 150 -6.89 25.76 16.94
N GLY A 151 -7.95 25.14 17.48
CA GLY A 151 -9.00 25.68 18.39
C GLY A 151 -9.79 26.93 17.96
N GLU A 152 -9.10 27.95 17.47
CA GLU A 152 -9.55 29.26 17.00
C GLU A 152 -9.26 29.49 15.50
N SER A 153 -8.26 28.84 14.89
CA SER A 153 -8.03 28.89 13.44
C SER A 153 -8.42 27.56 12.78
N SER A 154 -9.31 27.63 11.78
CA SER A 154 -9.67 26.50 10.91
C SER A 154 -8.52 25.99 10.03
N ASP A 155 -7.35 26.61 10.15
CA ASP A 155 -6.19 26.32 9.33
C ASP A 155 -5.48 25.09 9.87
N LEU A 156 -5.57 23.99 9.13
CA LEU A 156 -4.78 22.79 9.38
C LEU A 156 -3.30 23.08 9.08
N PRO A 157 -2.37 22.52 9.89
CA PRO A 157 -0.98 22.42 9.47
C PRO A 157 -0.90 21.75 8.08
N ASP A 158 0.12 22.12 7.32
CA ASP A 158 0.42 21.50 6.03
C ASP A 158 0.31 19.96 6.10
N LEU A 159 -0.55 19.39 5.26
CA LEU A 159 -0.91 17.97 5.26
C LEU A 159 0.32 17.08 5.08
N GLU A 160 1.30 17.53 4.29
CA GLU A 160 2.57 16.82 4.14
C GLU A 160 3.32 16.71 5.47
N TYR A 161 3.20 17.72 6.35
CA TYR A 161 3.94 17.73 7.62
C TYR A 161 3.35 16.71 8.58
N ILE A 162 2.02 16.60 8.58
CA ILE A 162 1.31 15.58 9.32
C ILE A 162 1.70 14.18 8.80
N ARG A 163 1.82 14.01 7.48
CA ARG A 163 2.27 12.74 6.88
C ARG A 163 3.69 12.37 7.28
N ASP A 164 4.63 13.32 7.26
CA ASP A 164 6.03 13.10 7.67
C ASP A 164 6.10 12.63 9.14
N ILE A 165 5.30 13.26 10.02
CA ILE A 165 5.23 12.87 11.43
C ILE A 165 4.65 11.46 11.59
N MET A 166 3.61 11.15 10.81
CA MET A 166 2.92 9.87 10.87
C MET A 166 3.76 8.73 10.30
N GLU A 167 4.63 8.99 9.33
CA GLU A 167 5.61 8.03 8.86
C GLU A 167 6.61 7.65 9.97
N GLU A 168 7.07 8.63 10.76
CA GLU A 168 7.98 8.37 11.89
C GLU A 168 7.30 7.57 13.02
N MET A 169 6.06 7.94 13.38
CA MET A 169 5.29 7.26 14.45
C MET A 169 4.64 5.96 14.00
N GLY A 170 4.52 5.76 12.68
CA GLY A 170 3.75 4.70 12.05
C GLY A 170 4.07 3.28 12.53
N PRO A 171 5.36 2.87 12.63
CA PRO A 171 5.72 1.55 13.15
C PRO A 171 5.24 1.30 14.57
N GLY A 172 5.25 2.32 15.43
CA GLY A 172 4.75 2.23 16.80
C GLY A 172 3.23 2.13 16.86
N LEU A 173 2.53 2.94 16.07
CA LEU A 173 1.06 2.87 15.96
C LEU A 173 0.60 1.52 15.39
N LEU A 174 1.31 0.96 14.39
CA LEU A 174 1.01 -0.37 13.87
C LEU A 174 1.21 -1.45 14.95
N ARG A 175 2.28 -1.36 15.74
CA ARG A 175 2.51 -2.29 16.86
C ARG A 175 1.38 -2.21 17.89
N ALA A 176 0.95 -0.99 18.26
CA ALA A 176 -0.16 -0.77 19.17
C ALA A 176 -1.49 -1.31 18.63
N ALA A 177 -1.74 -1.21 17.32
CA ALA A 177 -2.91 -1.83 16.71
C ALA A 177 -2.83 -3.37 16.74
N LEU A 178 -1.65 -3.95 16.50
CA LEU A 178 -1.45 -5.41 16.50
C LEU A 178 -1.35 -6.03 17.91
N SER A 179 -1.15 -5.23 18.96
CA SER A 179 -1.07 -5.71 20.36
C SER A 179 -2.44 -5.86 21.03
N VAL A 180 -3.51 -5.88 20.24
CA VAL A 180 -4.89 -5.97 20.71
C VAL A 180 -5.42 -7.39 20.60
N ASP A 181 -6.06 -7.88 21.66
CA ASP A 181 -6.94 -9.04 21.63
C ASP A 181 -8.40 -8.64 21.55
N ILE A 182 -9.16 -9.45 20.82
CA ILE A 182 -10.58 -9.23 20.54
C ILE A 182 -11.32 -10.53 20.87
N ALA A 183 -12.35 -10.45 21.70
CA ALA A 183 -13.28 -11.56 21.87
C ALA A 183 -14.16 -11.70 20.62
N ALA A 184 -14.33 -12.91 20.10
CA ALA A 184 -15.16 -13.15 18.93
C ALA A 184 -16.63 -12.79 19.24
N PRO A 185 -17.28 -11.92 18.45
CA PRO A 185 -18.67 -11.58 18.67
C PRO A 185 -19.57 -12.78 18.32
N GLU A 186 -20.48 -13.15 19.21
CA GLU A 186 -21.36 -14.31 19.02
C GLU A 186 -22.56 -14.00 18.11
N ASN A 187 -23.11 -12.78 18.19
CA ASN A 187 -24.43 -12.45 17.62
C ASN A 187 -24.38 -11.24 16.67
N GLY A 188 -23.74 -11.42 15.51
CA GLY A 188 -23.64 -10.38 14.48
C GLY A 188 -22.58 -9.32 14.79
N LEU A 189 -22.50 -8.29 13.94
CA LEU A 189 -21.50 -7.24 14.08
C LEU A 189 -21.97 -6.17 15.08
N PRO A 190 -21.31 -6.02 16.26
CA PRO A 190 -21.72 -5.01 17.23
C PRO A 190 -21.30 -3.61 16.77
N LYS A 191 -21.95 -2.56 17.31
CA LYS A 191 -21.58 -1.16 17.04
C LYS A 191 -20.29 -0.73 17.73
N GLN A 192 -19.97 -1.38 18.85
CA GLN A 192 -18.78 -1.16 19.64
C GLN A 192 -18.25 -2.52 20.09
N ILE A 193 -16.94 -2.63 20.28
CA ILE A 193 -16.30 -3.87 20.70
C ILE A 193 -15.28 -3.60 21.79
N ALA A 194 -15.33 -4.40 22.84
CA ALA A 194 -14.33 -4.39 23.89
C ALA A 194 -13.06 -5.07 23.37
N ILE A 195 -11.94 -4.38 23.50
CA ILE A 195 -10.62 -4.84 23.13
C ILE A 195 -9.72 -4.88 24.37
N THR A 196 -8.87 -5.90 24.45
CA THR A 196 -7.90 -6.03 25.55
C THR A 196 -6.52 -5.67 25.04
N LEU A 197 -5.89 -4.68 25.68
CA LEU A 197 -4.55 -4.23 25.31
C LEU A 197 -3.50 -5.13 25.98
N LYS A 198 -2.69 -5.83 25.17
CA LYS A 198 -1.56 -6.65 25.68
C LYS A 198 -0.41 -5.80 26.20
N ASP A 199 -0.20 -4.65 25.57
CA ASP A 199 0.91 -3.76 25.84
C ASP A 199 0.38 -2.41 26.35
N THR A 200 0.08 -2.36 27.65
CA THR A 200 -0.35 -1.12 28.32
C THR A 200 0.79 -0.13 28.54
N GLY A 201 2.05 -0.60 28.45
CA GLY A 201 3.26 0.21 28.61
C GLY A 201 3.72 0.88 27.32
N SER A 202 3.01 0.68 26.21
CA SER A 202 3.37 1.28 24.93
C SER A 202 3.31 2.81 25.00
N ASP A 203 4.36 3.47 24.52
CA ASP A 203 4.36 4.92 24.34
C ASP A 203 3.40 5.39 23.25
N TYR A 204 2.77 4.47 22.51
CA TYR A 204 1.86 4.79 21.41
C TYR A 204 0.40 4.65 21.86
N PRO A 205 -0.49 5.53 21.38
CA PRO A 205 -1.91 5.42 21.71
C PRO A 205 -2.49 4.09 21.18
N PRO A 206 -3.53 3.55 21.84
CA PRO A 206 -4.24 2.38 21.33
C PRO A 206 -5.02 2.72 20.05
N PRO A 207 -5.44 1.71 19.26
CA PRO A 207 -6.27 1.91 18.08
C PRO A 207 -7.58 2.60 18.46
N THR A 208 -8.05 3.50 17.59
CA THR A 208 -9.24 4.32 17.84
C THR A 208 -10.53 3.64 17.36
N HIS A 209 -10.44 2.74 16.39
CA HIS A 209 -11.58 2.08 15.77
C HIS A 209 -11.29 0.61 15.48
N MET A 210 -12.35 -0.18 15.38
CA MET A 210 -12.31 -1.51 14.80
C MET A 210 -12.92 -1.48 13.39
N LEU A 211 -12.16 -1.80 12.36
CA LEU A 211 -12.73 -1.95 11.02
C LEU A 211 -13.37 -3.31 10.87
N ALA A 212 -14.60 -3.34 10.40
CA ALA A 212 -15.27 -4.56 9.98
C ALA A 212 -15.23 -4.67 8.45
N LEU A 213 -14.22 -5.36 7.95
CA LEU A 213 -13.97 -5.52 6.52
C LEU A 213 -14.87 -6.61 5.95
N TYR A 214 -15.60 -6.30 4.90
CA TYR A 214 -16.44 -7.27 4.21
C TYR A 214 -16.36 -7.09 2.70
N ARG A 215 -16.65 -8.16 1.96
CA ARG A 215 -16.82 -8.08 0.51
C ARG A 215 -18.24 -7.61 0.20
N PRO A 216 -18.44 -6.53 -0.58
CA PRO A 216 -19.77 -6.15 -1.04
C PRO A 216 -20.42 -7.31 -1.80
N VAL A 217 -21.66 -7.66 -1.44
CA VAL A 217 -22.41 -8.76 -2.08
C VAL A 217 -23.11 -8.21 -3.32
N ALA A 218 -23.21 -9.03 -4.36
CA ALA A 218 -24.05 -8.72 -5.52
C ALA A 218 -25.50 -8.48 -5.09
N LYS A 219 -26.23 -7.65 -5.84
CA LYS A 219 -27.60 -7.25 -5.50
C LYS A 219 -28.57 -8.44 -5.38
N ASP A 220 -28.22 -9.58 -5.97
CA ASP A 220 -29.10 -10.74 -6.11
C ASP A 220 -29.18 -11.64 -4.85
N ALA A 221 -28.31 -11.44 -3.85
CA ALA A 221 -28.27 -12.25 -2.64
C ALA A 221 -28.11 -11.42 -1.35
N PRO A 222 -29.05 -10.52 -1.02
CA PRO A 222 -28.90 -9.60 0.11
C PRO A 222 -28.80 -10.31 1.48
N THR A 223 -29.39 -11.50 1.62
CA THR A 223 -29.50 -12.27 2.88
C THR A 223 -28.36 -13.26 3.12
N ALA A 224 -27.41 -13.41 2.19
CA ALA A 224 -26.30 -14.33 2.35
C ALA A 224 -25.39 -13.92 3.52
N ARG A 225 -25.03 -14.89 4.38
CA ARG A 225 -24.04 -14.69 5.45
C ARG A 225 -22.71 -14.25 4.85
N ARG A 226 -22.08 -13.25 5.46
CA ARG A 226 -20.85 -12.63 4.95
C ARG A 226 -19.69 -12.92 5.89
N HIS A 227 -18.55 -13.26 5.31
CA HIS A 227 -17.30 -13.30 6.04
C HIS A 227 -16.87 -11.86 6.36
N VAL A 228 -16.62 -11.58 7.65
CA VAL A 228 -16.18 -10.27 8.13
C VAL A 228 -14.84 -10.45 8.84
N THR A 229 -13.88 -9.59 8.52
CA THR A 229 -12.59 -9.54 9.20
C THR A 229 -12.52 -8.28 10.04
N LEU A 230 -12.29 -8.44 11.35
CA LEU A 230 -12.11 -7.34 12.28
C LEU A 230 -10.64 -6.92 12.31
N VAL A 231 -10.35 -5.64 12.06
CA VAL A 231 -8.99 -5.10 12.05
C VAL A 231 -8.92 -3.83 12.90
N PRO A 232 -8.16 -3.81 14.01
CA PRO A 232 -7.96 -2.60 14.80
C PRO A 232 -7.19 -1.56 13.98
N THR A 233 -7.61 -0.30 14.05
CA THR A 233 -7.01 0.78 13.27
C THR A 233 -6.97 2.11 14.01
N HIS A 234 -6.09 2.98 13.54
CA HIS A 234 -6.06 4.40 13.85
C HIS A 234 -6.70 5.14 12.68
N SER A 235 -7.89 5.67 12.90
CA SER A 235 -8.67 6.40 11.89
C SER A 235 -7.84 7.46 11.16
N VAL A 236 -7.00 8.20 11.88
CA VAL A 236 -6.16 9.26 11.29
C VAL A 236 -5.19 8.74 10.23
N VAL A 237 -4.64 7.53 10.39
CA VAL A 237 -3.70 6.95 9.41
C VAL A 237 -4.42 6.66 8.09
N LEU A 238 -5.67 6.19 8.17
CA LEU A 238 -6.48 5.97 6.98
C LEU A 238 -6.93 7.31 6.38
N ALA A 239 -7.41 8.24 7.20
CA ALA A 239 -7.84 9.55 6.75
C ALA A 239 -6.74 10.30 5.97
N LEU A 240 -5.49 10.25 6.44
CA LEU A 240 -4.36 10.93 5.80
C LEU A 240 -3.98 10.39 4.41
N HIS A 241 -4.34 9.14 4.13
CA HIS A 241 -3.88 8.42 2.94
C HIS A 241 -5.01 7.97 2.01
N CYS A 242 -6.26 7.99 2.46
CA CYS A 242 -7.42 7.47 1.72
C CYS A 242 -8.42 8.59 1.42
N ALA A 243 -8.40 9.12 0.18
CA ALA A 243 -9.25 10.24 -0.23
C ALA A 243 -10.73 9.86 -0.50
N LEU A 244 -11.06 8.56 -0.48
CA LEU A 244 -12.41 8.03 -0.69
C LEU A 244 -12.91 7.25 0.53
N LEU A 245 -12.30 7.47 1.70
CA LEU A 245 -12.75 6.84 2.92
C LEU A 245 -14.13 7.39 3.34
N PRO A 246 -15.12 6.53 3.64
CA PRO A 246 -16.37 7.00 4.23
C PRO A 246 -16.12 7.70 5.56
N PRO A 247 -16.92 8.73 5.91
CA PRO A 247 -16.81 9.36 7.23
C PRO A 247 -17.11 8.32 8.31
N PHE A 248 -16.40 8.41 9.43
CA PHE A 248 -16.61 7.49 10.54
C PHE A 248 -17.85 7.92 11.32
N THR A 249 -18.79 6.98 11.47
CA THR A 249 -20.14 7.28 11.97
C THR A 249 -20.17 7.52 13.47
N LEU A 250 -19.23 6.93 14.21
CA LEU A 250 -19.11 7.05 15.65
C LEU A 250 -17.73 7.60 15.96
N ARG A 251 -17.70 8.73 16.67
CA ARG A 251 -16.45 9.24 17.23
C ARG A 251 -15.99 8.26 18.29
N ALA A 252 -14.70 7.92 18.29
CA ALA A 252 -14.10 7.20 19.41
C ALA A 252 -14.33 8.04 20.68
N ALA A 253 -15.07 7.49 21.65
CA ALA A 253 -15.13 8.09 22.96
C ALA A 253 -13.70 8.17 23.53
N ALA A 254 -13.44 9.15 24.39
CA ALA A 254 -12.20 9.15 25.14
C ALA A 254 -12.06 7.78 25.83
N PRO A 255 -10.88 7.14 25.75
CA PRO A 255 -10.72 5.80 26.29
C PRO A 255 -11.08 5.80 27.78
N GLU A 256 -12.20 5.17 28.13
CA GLU A 256 -12.57 4.93 29.51
C GLU A 256 -11.77 3.72 29.98
N TYR A 257 -10.62 3.99 30.59
CA TYR A 257 -9.80 2.94 31.18
C TYR A 257 -10.52 2.40 32.40
N ALA A 258 -11.00 1.16 32.32
CA ALA A 258 -11.49 0.45 33.50
C ALA A 258 -10.37 0.39 34.57
N PRO A 259 -10.71 0.48 35.86
CA PRO A 259 -9.73 0.40 36.94
C PRO A 259 -8.87 -0.85 36.80
N ALA A 260 -7.57 -0.69 37.06
CA ALA A 260 -6.50 -1.62 36.72
C ALA A 260 -6.44 -2.89 37.58
N ASP A 261 -7.57 -3.55 37.80
CA ASP A 261 -7.65 -4.81 38.55
C ASP A 261 -7.18 -5.98 37.66
N SER A 262 -5.87 -6.03 37.43
CA SER A 262 -5.02 -7.21 37.19
C SER A 262 -5.06 -8.05 35.90
N THR A 263 -5.90 -7.78 34.88
CA THR A 263 -5.87 -8.58 33.62
C THR A 263 -5.81 -7.80 32.30
N GLY A 264 -5.07 -6.68 32.29
CA GLY A 264 -4.88 -5.85 31.10
C GLY A 264 -5.94 -4.75 30.96
N ALA A 265 -5.57 -3.63 30.34
CA ALA A 265 -6.50 -2.52 30.14
C ALA A 265 -7.52 -2.92 29.06
N GLN A 266 -8.79 -2.95 29.44
CA GLN A 266 -9.89 -3.07 28.49
C GLN A 266 -10.25 -1.68 27.96
N LEU A 267 -10.48 -1.60 26.65
CA LEU A 267 -10.90 -0.40 25.95
C LEU A 267 -12.08 -0.76 25.04
N THR A 268 -13.13 0.05 25.04
CA THR A 268 -14.23 -0.12 24.08
C THR A 268 -14.00 0.80 22.88
N VAL A 269 -13.98 0.24 21.67
CA VAL A 269 -13.81 1.02 20.44
C VAL A 269 -15.02 0.86 19.51
N PRO A 270 -15.43 1.92 18.79
CA PRO A 270 -16.48 1.82 17.78
C PRO A 270 -16.06 0.91 16.62
N VAL A 271 -17.03 0.16 16.09
CA VAL A 271 -16.87 -0.70 14.93
C VAL A 271 -17.35 0.04 13.67
N GLN A 272 -16.46 0.21 12.71
CA GLN A 272 -16.74 0.87 11.43
C GLN A 272 -16.78 -0.17 10.29
N PRO A 273 -17.95 -0.42 9.69
CA PRO A 273 -18.06 -1.28 8.51
C PRO A 273 -17.34 -0.64 7.32
N LEU A 274 -16.57 -1.45 6.57
CA LEU A 274 -15.85 -1.01 5.38
C LEU A 274 -15.91 -2.10 4.29
N GLY A 275 -16.62 -1.80 3.21
CA GLY A 275 -16.74 -2.70 2.06
C GLY A 275 -15.51 -2.62 1.15
N LEU A 276 -14.82 -3.74 0.94
CA LEU A 276 -13.63 -3.83 0.08
C LEU A 276 -13.77 -4.95 -0.98
N PRO A 277 -13.26 -4.76 -2.21
CA PRO A 277 -13.25 -5.81 -3.23
C PRO A 277 -12.55 -7.10 -2.78
N ALA A 278 -11.42 -6.97 -2.08
CA ALA A 278 -10.60 -8.09 -1.61
C ALA A 278 -10.18 -7.89 -0.14
N PRO A 279 -11.06 -8.15 0.85
CA PRO A 279 -10.75 -7.92 2.27
C PRO A 279 -9.43 -8.54 2.77
N PRO A 280 -9.03 -9.78 2.36
CA PRO A 280 -7.75 -10.37 2.79
C PRO A 280 -6.51 -9.57 2.39
N ALA A 281 -6.58 -8.78 1.33
CA ALA A 281 -5.48 -7.93 0.86
C ALA A 281 -5.34 -6.61 1.65
N PHE A 282 -6.25 -6.32 2.59
CA PHE A 282 -6.20 -5.09 3.36
C PHE A 282 -5.07 -5.09 4.41
N ALA A 283 -4.75 -6.21 5.04
CA ALA A 283 -3.71 -6.26 6.07
C ALA A 283 -2.33 -5.76 5.58
N PRO A 284 -1.78 -6.25 4.45
CA PRO A 284 -0.51 -5.71 3.92
C PRO A 284 -0.63 -4.25 3.45
N LEU A 285 -1.80 -3.83 2.94
CA LEU A 285 -2.06 -2.44 2.58
C LEU A 285 -2.01 -1.53 3.82
N ALA A 286 -2.72 -1.90 4.89
CA ALA A 286 -2.72 -1.17 6.15
C ALA A 286 -1.30 -1.08 6.72
N ALA A 287 -0.57 -2.19 6.82
CA ALA A 287 0.83 -2.19 7.27
C ALA A 287 1.71 -1.23 6.45
N PHE A 288 1.53 -1.18 5.12
CA PHE A 288 2.21 -0.21 4.28
C PHE A 288 1.77 1.23 4.58
N LEU A 289 0.47 1.49 4.79
CA LEU A 289 -0.03 2.83 5.10
C LEU A 289 0.57 3.39 6.40
N TYR A 290 0.76 2.54 7.41
CA TYR A 290 1.45 2.89 8.64
C TYR A 290 2.95 3.13 8.41
N THR A 291 3.64 2.21 7.74
CA THR A 291 5.11 2.18 7.79
C THR A 291 5.80 2.83 6.60
N LYS A 292 5.07 3.06 5.50
CA LYS A 292 5.60 3.48 4.18
C LYS A 292 6.71 2.58 3.63
N ARG A 293 6.80 1.34 4.13
CA ARG A 293 7.85 0.39 3.75
C ARG A 293 7.45 -0.46 2.53
N ALA A 294 7.82 0.03 1.35
CA ALA A 294 7.64 -0.68 0.09
C ALA A 294 8.32 -2.06 0.07
N ASP A 295 9.46 -2.20 0.75
CA ASP A 295 10.19 -3.47 0.86
C ASP A 295 9.39 -4.55 1.60
N GLN A 296 8.72 -4.18 2.69
CA GLN A 296 7.84 -5.08 3.44
C GLN A 296 6.58 -5.43 2.65
N LEU A 297 6.03 -4.46 1.92
CA LEU A 297 4.88 -4.70 1.06
C LEU A 297 5.23 -5.69 -0.05
N LEU A 298 6.35 -5.50 -0.75
CA LEU A 298 6.80 -6.43 -1.79
C LEU A 298 7.01 -7.84 -1.24
N LYS A 299 7.60 -7.96 -0.04
CA LYS A 299 7.75 -9.25 0.65
C LYS A 299 6.41 -9.91 0.99
N ALA A 300 5.37 -9.13 1.28
CA ALA A 300 4.03 -9.65 1.56
C ALA A 300 3.27 -10.06 0.29
N LEU A 301 3.55 -9.39 -0.83
CA LEU A 301 2.88 -9.62 -2.11
C LEU A 301 3.50 -10.77 -2.91
N LEU A 302 4.82 -10.93 -2.86
CA LEU A 302 5.56 -11.92 -3.62
C LEU A 302 5.74 -13.24 -2.84
N PRO A 303 5.84 -14.39 -3.53
CA PRO A 303 6.05 -15.69 -2.88
C PRO A 303 7.43 -15.81 -2.21
N ALA A 304 8.42 -15.05 -2.68
CA ALA A 304 9.74 -14.93 -2.07
C ALA A 304 10.13 -13.45 -1.94
N PRO A 305 10.96 -13.07 -0.95
CA PRO A 305 11.43 -11.71 -0.81
C PRO A 305 12.25 -11.28 -2.05
N PRO A 306 12.03 -10.08 -2.59
CA PRO A 306 12.80 -9.60 -3.73
C PRO A 306 14.27 -9.34 -3.33
N PRO A 307 15.23 -9.50 -4.26
CA PRO A 307 16.59 -9.01 -4.08
C PRO A 307 16.62 -7.52 -3.74
N ALA A 308 17.55 -7.09 -2.89
CA ALA A 308 17.67 -5.70 -2.46
C ALA A 308 17.74 -4.70 -3.64
N ALA A 309 18.41 -5.07 -4.73
CA ALA A 309 18.53 -4.26 -5.95
C ALA A 309 17.16 -3.88 -6.56
N LEU A 310 16.16 -4.76 -6.45
CA LEU A 310 14.80 -4.49 -6.95
C LEU A 310 13.98 -3.60 -5.98
N GLY A 311 14.30 -3.66 -4.68
CA GLY A 311 13.53 -2.99 -3.63
C GLY A 311 13.93 -1.53 -3.36
N SER A 312 15.07 -1.05 -3.87
CA SER A 312 15.65 0.25 -3.51
C SER A 312 14.87 1.50 -3.97
N GLY A 313 13.60 1.38 -4.35
CA GLY A 313 12.69 2.51 -4.68
C GLY A 313 13.10 3.36 -5.89
N SER A 314 14.32 3.19 -6.41
CA SER A 314 14.87 3.93 -7.54
C SER A 314 14.12 3.62 -8.85
N GLY A 315 13.33 2.54 -8.92
CA GLY A 315 12.65 2.12 -10.16
C GLY A 315 13.62 1.67 -11.27
N SER A 316 14.93 1.78 -11.01
CA SER A 316 16.03 1.46 -11.92
C SER A 316 16.57 0.04 -11.74
N GLY A 317 15.80 -0.86 -11.14
CA GLY A 317 16.14 -2.27 -11.14
C GLY A 317 16.27 -2.71 -12.59
N SER A 318 17.44 -3.21 -12.97
CA SER A 318 17.69 -3.55 -14.38
C SER A 318 16.64 -4.57 -14.83
N ASP A 319 16.14 -4.43 -16.06
CA ASP A 319 15.18 -5.38 -16.63
C ASP A 319 15.71 -6.82 -16.51
N THR A 320 17.02 -6.98 -16.61
CA THR A 320 17.75 -8.24 -16.42
C THR A 320 17.56 -8.82 -15.02
N GLU A 321 17.70 -8.03 -13.95
CA GLU A 321 17.49 -8.50 -12.57
C GLU A 321 16.03 -8.89 -12.31
N ARG A 322 15.09 -8.09 -12.83
CA ARG A 322 13.66 -8.38 -12.72
C ARG A 322 13.30 -9.69 -13.40
N ARG A 323 13.74 -9.89 -14.65
CA ARG A 323 13.55 -11.15 -15.39
C ARG A 323 14.24 -12.32 -14.71
N GLY A 324 15.48 -12.15 -14.25
CA GLY A 324 16.22 -13.19 -13.53
C GLY A 324 15.51 -13.61 -12.24
N PHE A 325 14.90 -12.66 -11.51
CA PHE A 325 14.09 -12.99 -10.34
C PHE A 325 12.79 -13.70 -10.70
N ALA A 326 12.06 -13.23 -11.72
CA ALA A 326 10.85 -13.88 -12.21
C ALA A 326 11.11 -15.33 -12.69
N ALA A 327 12.21 -15.58 -13.39
CA ALA A 327 12.60 -16.92 -13.82
C ALA A 327 12.87 -17.84 -12.61
N ARG A 328 13.51 -17.34 -11.55
CA ARG A 328 13.69 -18.10 -10.30
C ARG A 328 12.35 -18.44 -9.64
N LEU A 329 11.40 -17.49 -9.64
CA LEU A 329 10.07 -17.76 -9.10
C LEU A 329 9.36 -18.85 -9.90
N ALA A 330 9.40 -18.78 -11.23
CA ALA A 330 8.81 -19.79 -12.12
C ALA A 330 9.41 -21.18 -11.94
N ALA A 331 10.71 -21.27 -11.67
CA ALA A 331 11.39 -22.53 -11.39
C ALA A 331 11.07 -23.10 -10.00
N THR A 332 10.66 -22.25 -9.04
CA THR A 332 10.45 -22.65 -7.63
C THR A 332 8.98 -22.91 -7.31
N TYR A 333 8.06 -22.17 -7.93
CA TYR A 333 6.64 -22.17 -7.61
C TYR A 333 5.80 -22.66 -8.79
N THR A 334 4.71 -23.35 -8.49
CA THR A 334 3.74 -23.78 -9.52
C THR A 334 3.01 -22.57 -10.10
N GLY A 335 2.53 -22.70 -11.35
CA GLY A 335 1.71 -21.65 -11.98
C GLY A 335 0.49 -21.26 -11.14
N GLN A 336 -0.14 -22.22 -10.44
CA GLN A 336 -1.25 -21.96 -9.53
C GLN A 336 -0.83 -21.08 -8.35
N ALA A 337 0.29 -21.39 -7.69
CA ALA A 337 0.78 -20.57 -6.58
C ALA A 337 1.12 -19.13 -7.05
N LEU A 338 1.76 -19.00 -8.22
CA LEU A 338 2.05 -17.69 -8.81
C LEU A 338 0.77 -16.90 -9.13
N MET A 339 -0.27 -17.58 -9.63
CA MET A 339 -1.57 -16.97 -9.89
C MET A 339 -2.26 -16.53 -8.61
N ASP A 340 -2.22 -17.32 -7.54
CA ASP A 340 -2.77 -16.92 -6.24
C ASP A 340 -2.10 -15.65 -5.72
N HIS A 341 -0.79 -15.51 -5.90
CA HIS A 341 -0.05 -14.28 -5.59
C HIS A 341 -0.44 -13.11 -6.50
N ALA A 342 -0.61 -13.34 -7.80
CA ALA A 342 -1.09 -12.31 -8.74
C ALA A 342 -2.47 -11.80 -8.32
N LEU A 343 -3.41 -12.69 -7.99
CA LEU A 343 -4.74 -12.31 -7.52
C LEU A 343 -4.71 -11.52 -6.20
N ARG A 344 -3.74 -11.77 -5.32
CA ARG A 344 -3.52 -10.93 -4.11
C ARG A 344 -3.05 -9.52 -4.46
N VAL A 345 -2.09 -9.38 -5.39
CA VAL A 345 -1.64 -8.07 -5.88
C VAL A 345 -2.79 -7.31 -6.52
N TYR A 346 -3.59 -7.99 -7.36
CA TYR A 346 -4.77 -7.40 -7.99
C TYR A 346 -5.80 -6.96 -6.95
N GLY A 347 -6.09 -7.79 -5.95
CA GLY A 347 -6.99 -7.44 -4.85
C GLY A 347 -6.50 -6.24 -4.04
N LEU A 348 -5.19 -6.15 -3.77
CA LEU A 348 -4.60 -4.98 -3.10
C LEU A 348 -4.75 -3.71 -3.95
N TRP A 349 -4.48 -3.79 -5.26
CA TRP A 349 -4.69 -2.70 -6.21
C TRP A 349 -6.15 -2.23 -6.21
N GLN A 350 -7.12 -3.16 -6.27
CA GLN A 350 -8.54 -2.82 -6.20
C GLN A 350 -8.92 -2.12 -4.89
N ASN A 351 -8.44 -2.64 -3.75
CA ASN A 351 -8.69 -2.00 -2.45
C ASN A 351 -8.10 -0.58 -2.41
N ALA A 352 -6.86 -0.39 -2.89
CA ALA A 352 -6.21 0.92 -2.93
C ALA A 352 -6.98 1.90 -3.82
N CYS A 353 -7.50 1.45 -4.97
CA CYS A 353 -8.37 2.25 -5.83
C CYS A 353 -9.66 2.67 -5.13
N VAL A 354 -10.38 1.73 -4.49
CA VAL A 354 -11.64 2.02 -3.78
C VAL A 354 -11.43 2.99 -2.61
N LEU A 355 -10.32 2.86 -1.90
CA LEU A 355 -9.96 3.75 -0.79
C LEU A 355 -9.41 5.11 -1.26
N GLY A 356 -9.10 5.27 -2.56
CA GLY A 356 -8.49 6.47 -3.10
C GLY A 356 -7.10 6.71 -2.52
N VAL A 357 -6.27 5.67 -2.44
CA VAL A 357 -4.92 5.79 -1.88
C VAL A 357 -4.00 6.51 -2.85
N HIS A 358 -3.31 7.55 -2.38
CA HIS A 358 -2.37 8.28 -3.21
C HIS A 358 -0.97 8.35 -2.60
N VAL A 359 -0.23 7.25 -2.71
CA VAL A 359 1.16 7.15 -2.26
C VAL A 359 1.97 6.56 -3.40
N ASP A 360 2.95 7.30 -3.94
CA ASP A 360 3.72 6.88 -5.12
C ASP A 360 4.43 5.55 -4.87
N GLU A 361 5.05 5.40 -3.70
CA GLU A 361 5.81 4.23 -3.30
C GLU A 361 4.94 2.97 -3.23
N LEU A 362 3.64 3.11 -2.94
CA LEU A 362 2.67 2.01 -3.01
C LEU A 362 2.49 1.54 -4.46
N TRP A 363 2.23 2.49 -5.35
CA TRP A 363 1.92 2.19 -6.74
C TRP A 363 3.12 1.62 -7.48
N ASP A 364 4.33 2.13 -7.20
CA ASP A 364 5.58 1.58 -7.72
C ASP A 364 5.81 0.14 -7.23
N ALA A 365 5.57 -0.14 -5.95
CA ALA A 365 5.67 -1.49 -5.39
C ALA A 365 4.64 -2.46 -6.00
N VAL A 366 3.39 -2.02 -6.18
CA VAL A 366 2.33 -2.81 -6.81
C VAL A 366 2.65 -3.10 -8.26
N ALA A 367 3.10 -2.10 -9.02
CA ALA A 367 3.49 -2.26 -10.42
C ALA A 367 4.67 -3.24 -10.55
N LEU A 368 5.70 -3.10 -9.71
CA LEU A 368 6.84 -4.00 -9.70
C LEU A 368 6.43 -5.44 -9.36
N ALA A 369 5.62 -5.65 -8.32
CA ALA A 369 5.15 -6.97 -7.95
C ALA A 369 4.32 -7.61 -9.07
N TRP A 370 3.45 -6.83 -9.72
CA TRP A 370 2.63 -7.26 -10.84
C TRP A 370 3.49 -7.68 -12.04
N ASP A 371 4.44 -6.84 -12.46
CA ASP A 371 5.36 -7.13 -13.58
C ASP A 371 6.17 -8.41 -13.33
N VAL A 372 6.71 -8.58 -12.11
CA VAL A 372 7.49 -9.78 -11.74
C VAL A 372 6.62 -11.04 -11.77
N LEU A 373 5.39 -10.99 -11.26
CA LEU A 373 4.49 -12.15 -11.24
C LEU A 373 3.97 -12.52 -12.63
N LEU A 374 3.65 -11.55 -13.47
CA LEU A 374 3.28 -11.80 -14.87
C LEU A 374 4.44 -12.42 -15.66
N ALA A 375 5.66 -11.93 -15.44
CA ALA A 375 6.85 -12.53 -16.04
C ALA A 375 7.07 -13.96 -15.55
N ALA A 376 6.92 -14.21 -14.24
CA ALA A 376 7.06 -15.54 -13.66
C ALA A 376 5.99 -16.51 -14.19
N LEU A 377 4.74 -16.04 -14.33
CA LEU A 377 3.65 -16.82 -14.90
C LEU A 377 3.96 -17.22 -16.34
N ALA A 378 4.39 -16.27 -17.18
CA ALA A 378 4.74 -16.55 -18.57
C ALA A 378 5.91 -17.55 -18.70
N PHE A 379 6.93 -17.47 -17.83
CA PHE A 379 8.00 -18.47 -17.79
C PHE A 379 7.44 -19.84 -17.37
N SER A 380 6.56 -19.90 -16.38
CA SER A 380 5.98 -21.16 -15.88
C SER A 380 5.03 -21.86 -16.86
N THR A 381 4.39 -21.10 -17.76
CA THR A 381 3.47 -21.61 -18.79
C THR A 381 4.10 -21.76 -20.16
N SER A 382 5.43 -21.58 -20.27
CA SER A 382 6.18 -21.59 -21.56
C SER A 382 5.69 -20.54 -22.57
N GLN A 383 5.09 -19.44 -22.11
CA GLN A 383 4.63 -18.31 -22.91
C GLN A 383 5.61 -17.12 -22.87
N GLU A 384 6.90 -17.40 -22.91
CA GLU A 384 7.97 -16.39 -22.72
C GLU A 384 7.88 -15.22 -23.71
N HIS A 385 7.39 -15.48 -24.92
CA HIS A 385 7.21 -14.49 -25.99
C HIS A 385 6.29 -13.32 -25.58
N LEU A 386 5.36 -13.53 -24.64
CA LEU A 386 4.48 -12.47 -24.13
C LEU A 386 5.23 -11.41 -23.32
N VAL A 387 6.34 -11.79 -22.67
CA VAL A 387 7.17 -10.92 -21.84
C VAL A 387 8.30 -10.28 -22.64
N LEU A 388 8.88 -11.05 -23.57
CA LEU A 388 10.03 -10.62 -24.37
C LEU A 388 9.66 -9.53 -25.39
N ASN A 389 8.43 -9.56 -25.93
CA ASN A 389 7.96 -8.58 -26.90
C ASN A 389 7.49 -7.25 -26.28
N ARG A 390 8.00 -6.87 -25.10
CA ARG A 390 7.92 -5.45 -24.73
C ARG A 390 8.88 -4.75 -25.68
N PRO A 391 8.41 -3.91 -26.62
CA PRO A 391 9.33 -3.06 -27.35
C PRO A 391 10.17 -2.34 -26.29
N PRO A 392 11.51 -2.28 -26.45
CA PRO A 392 12.33 -1.48 -25.55
C PRO A 392 11.63 -0.13 -25.48
N SER A 393 11.21 0.27 -24.28
CA SER A 393 10.62 1.59 -24.10
C SER A 393 11.67 2.56 -24.59
N ASP A 394 11.48 3.10 -25.80
CA ASP A 394 12.51 3.78 -26.57
C ASP A 394 13.26 4.75 -25.65
N PRO A 395 14.55 4.49 -25.32
CA PRO A 395 15.34 5.44 -24.56
C PRO A 395 15.60 6.72 -25.37
N THR A 396 15.28 6.70 -26.67
CA THR A 396 15.60 7.71 -27.69
C THR A 396 14.52 8.74 -27.96
N SER A 397 13.45 8.81 -27.16
CA SER A 397 12.65 10.05 -27.05
C SER A 397 13.28 11.07 -26.08
N ALA A 398 14.59 10.99 -25.88
CA ALA A 398 15.45 11.98 -25.24
C ALA A 398 16.63 12.30 -26.16
N HIS A 399 16.91 13.60 -26.31
CA HIS A 399 17.95 14.23 -27.14
C HIS A 399 17.71 14.33 -28.67
N ALA A 400 16.73 15.17 -29.06
CA ALA A 400 16.99 16.14 -30.11
C ALA A 400 17.40 17.47 -29.43
N THR A 401 18.69 17.81 -29.51
CA THR A 401 19.20 19.14 -29.17
C THR A 401 18.66 20.13 -30.20
N ALA A 402 17.54 20.78 -29.88
CA ALA A 402 17.13 21.99 -30.57
C ALA A 402 18.01 23.14 -30.08
N THR A 403 18.86 23.64 -30.96
CA THR A 403 19.53 24.94 -30.86
C THR A 403 18.48 26.01 -30.56
N PRO A 404 18.67 26.89 -29.56
CA PRO A 404 17.72 27.97 -29.29
C PRO A 404 17.67 28.91 -30.50
N ALA A 405 16.47 29.12 -31.04
CA ALA A 405 16.21 30.17 -32.00
C ALA A 405 16.37 31.54 -31.32
N PRO A 406 16.93 32.56 -32.01
CA PRO A 406 17.15 33.88 -31.44
C PRO A 406 15.81 34.57 -31.11
N GLU A 407 15.75 35.21 -29.94
CA GLU A 407 14.63 36.06 -29.53
C GLU A 407 14.41 37.20 -30.54
N PRO A 408 13.15 37.52 -30.89
CA PRO A 408 12.86 38.71 -31.69
C PRO A 408 12.98 39.97 -30.83
N ASP A 409 13.72 40.92 -31.39
CA ASP A 409 14.01 42.27 -30.88
C ASP A 409 12.71 43.09 -30.66
N PRO A 410 12.47 43.67 -29.47
CA PRO A 410 11.27 44.45 -29.19
C PRO A 410 11.46 45.91 -29.65
N ALA A 411 11.46 46.12 -30.96
CA ALA A 411 11.39 47.47 -31.53
C ALA A 411 10.46 47.48 -32.74
N LEU A 412 9.51 48.43 -32.73
CA LEU A 412 8.53 48.78 -33.77
C LEU A 412 7.13 48.16 -33.64
N ALA A 413 6.35 48.70 -32.70
CA ALA A 413 4.93 48.95 -32.95
C ALA A 413 4.74 50.47 -33.06
N ARG A 414 4.80 50.98 -34.31
CA ARG A 414 4.33 52.31 -34.67
C ARG A 414 2.80 52.26 -34.82
N GLU A 415 2.13 53.22 -34.21
CA GLU A 415 0.75 53.59 -34.53
C GLU A 415 0.59 53.99 -36.01
N PRO A 416 -0.60 53.81 -36.57
CA PRO A 416 -1.12 54.73 -37.57
C PRO A 416 -2.34 55.51 -37.04
N ASP A 417 -2.20 56.82 -37.18
CA ASP A 417 -3.22 57.86 -37.03
C ASP A 417 -4.47 57.67 -37.93
N ALA A 418 -5.56 58.24 -37.40
CA ALA A 418 -6.64 59.01 -38.05
C ALA A 418 -7.65 58.32 -38.98
N LEU A 419 -8.92 58.32 -38.55
CA LEU A 419 -9.90 59.35 -38.93
C LEU A 419 -11.06 59.45 -37.93
#